data_AF-A0A9D4TZQ2-F1
#
_entry.id   AF-A0A9D4TZQ2-F1
#
_cell.length_a   1.000
_cell.length_b   1.000
_cell.length_c   1.000
_cell.angle_alpha   90.00
_cell.angle_beta   90.00
_cell.angle_gamma   90.00
#
_symmetry.space_group_name_H-M   'P 1'
#
loop_
_entity.id
_entity.type
_entity.pdbx_description
1 polymer ?
#
loop_
_entity_poly.entity_id
_entity_poly.type
_entity_poly.pdbx_seq_one_letter_code
_entity_poly.pdbx_strand_id
1 'polypeptide(L)' 'MFSAPAAARSLYRQLFRKSKALPRSVREHYRGSIRTGFVAHGDEDDDEVLKRIYAQAVRDADWVLNKYKSLPNTR' A
#
# COMPACT_ATOMS: atom_id res chain seq x y z
N MET A 1 14.11 -11.70 -16.14
CA MET A 1 13.63 -11.09 -14.88
C MET A 1 12.84 -9.84 -15.26
N PHE A 2 11.52 -9.88 -15.18
CA PHE A 2 10.68 -8.72 -15.44
C PHE A 2 10.88 -7.70 -14.31
N SER A 3 11.31 -6.50 -14.68
CA SER A 3 11.57 -5.41 -13.73
C SER A 3 10.28 -4.62 -13.58
N ALA A 4 9.67 -4.64 -12.40
CA ALA A 4 8.47 -3.84 -12.14
C ALA A 4 8.71 -2.35 -12.51
N PRO A 5 7.71 -1.65 -13.07
CA PRO A 5 7.84 -0.25 -13.46
C PRO A 5 8.39 0.61 -12.31
N ALA A 6 9.17 1.65 -12.63
CA ALA A 6 9.74 2.55 -11.61
C ALA A 6 8.66 3.18 -10.71
N ALA A 7 7.47 3.43 -11.28
CA ALA A 7 6.31 3.92 -10.55
C ALA A 7 5.79 2.89 -9.51
N ALA A 8 5.69 1.61 -9.87
CA ALA A 8 5.30 0.52 -8.96
C ALA A 8 6.22 0.47 -7.73
N ARG A 9 7.53 0.51 -7.95
CA ARG A 9 8.54 0.52 -6.87
C ARG A 9 8.46 1.76 -5.99
N SER A 10 8.11 2.91 -6.57
CA SER A 10 7.90 4.14 -5.82
C SER A 10 6.67 4.02 -4.91
N LEU A 11 5.55 3.54 -5.47
CA LEU A 11 4.32 3.31 -4.72
C LEU A 11 4.53 2.32 -3.58
N TYR A 12 5.18 1.17 -3.84
CA TYR A 12 5.50 0.18 -2.80
C TYR A 12 6.24 0.83 -1.62
N ARG A 13 7.30 1.60 -1.89
CA ARG A 13 8.07 2.31 -0.85
C ARG A 13 7.21 3.33 -0.12
N GLN A 14 6.35 4.07 -0.82
CA GLN A 14 5.45 5.05 -0.23
C GLN A 14 4.47 4.38 0.74
N LEU A 15 3.78 3.31 0.31
CA LEU A 15 2.84 2.55 1.14
C LEU A 15 3.54 1.94 2.37
N PHE A 16 4.75 1.40 2.19
CA PHE A 16 5.53 0.83 3.30
C PHE A 16 5.99 1.88 4.31
N ARG A 17 6.24 3.13 3.87
CA ARG A 17 6.50 4.27 4.77
C ARG A 17 5.23 4.66 5.53
N LYS A 18 4.09 4.77 4.84
CA LYS A 18 2.77 5.06 5.45
C LYS A 18 2.45 4.03 6.54
N SER A 19 2.72 2.75 6.31
CA SER A 19 2.49 1.69 7.29
C SER A 19 3.24 1.88 8.63
N LYS A 20 4.31 2.68 8.67
CA LYS A 20 5.03 3.00 9.92
C LYS A 20 4.21 3.89 10.86
N ALA A 21 3.27 4.68 10.33
CA ALA A 21 2.37 5.52 11.12
C ALA A 21 1.24 4.72 11.79
N LEU A 22 1.06 3.45 11.42
CA LEU A 22 0.08 2.57 12.03
C LEU A 22 0.58 2.01 13.38
N PRO A 23 -0.36 1.68 14.29
CA PRO A 23 -0.06 0.96 15.51
C PRO A 23 0.72 -0.33 15.23
N ARG A 24 1.62 -0.70 16.15
CA ARG A 24 2.53 -1.84 15.96
C ARG A 24 1.78 -3.16 15.74
N SER A 25 0.64 -3.35 16.41
CA SER A 25 -0.20 -4.55 16.33
C SER A 25 -0.76 -4.83 14.93
N VAL A 26 -1.05 -3.79 14.14
CA VAL A 26 -1.68 -3.94 12.82
C VAL A 26 -0.70 -3.74 11.66
N ARG A 27 0.50 -3.21 11.96
CA ARG A 27 1.50 -2.85 10.95
C ARG A 27 1.92 -4.03 10.07
N GLU A 28 2.09 -5.22 10.64
CA GLU A 28 2.53 -6.40 9.90
C GLU A 28 1.44 -6.90 8.94
N HIS A 29 0.18 -6.89 9.37
CA HIS A 29 -0.96 -7.23 8.54
C HIS A 29 -0.97 -6.38 7.25
N TYR A 30 -0.95 -5.05 7.39
CA TYR A 30 -0.96 -4.15 6.23
C TYR A 30 0.31 -4.23 5.38
N ARG A 31 1.47 -4.51 5.98
CA ARG A 31 2.70 -4.79 5.19
C ARG A 31 2.58 -6.06 4.36
N GLY A 32 1.93 -7.09 4.90
CA GLY A 32 1.56 -8.29 4.18
C GLY A 32 0.68 -7.94 2.98
N SER A 33 -0.40 -7.20 3.19
CA SER A 33 -1.30 -6.77 2.11
C SER A 33 -0.59 -5.97 1.02
N ILE A 34 0.31 -5.04 1.37
CA ILE A 34 1.12 -4.27 0.41
C ILE A 34 2.01 -5.20 -0.43
N ARG A 35 2.65 -6.19 0.19
CA ARG A 35 3.50 -7.17 -0.50
C ARG A 35 2.68 -8.03 -1.45
N THR A 36 1.58 -8.60 -0.96
CA THR A 36 0.70 -9.45 -1.76
C THR A 36 0.13 -8.69 -2.96
N GLY A 37 -0.36 -7.47 -2.76
CA GLY A 37 -0.87 -6.65 -3.86
C GLY A 37 0.21 -6.30 -4.89
N PHE A 38 1.44 -6.00 -4.44
CA PHE A 38 2.55 -5.72 -5.35
C PHE A 38 2.93 -6.94 -6.20
N VAL A 39 2.92 -8.15 -5.64
CA VAL A 39 3.18 -9.39 -6.38
C VAL A 39 2.04 -9.73 -7.33
N ALA A 40 0.78 -9.58 -6.89
CA ALA A 40 -0.41 -9.92 -7.67
C ALA A 40 -0.55 -9.10 -8.96
N HIS A 41 0.05 -7.90 -9.01
CA HIS A 41 0.03 -7.01 -10.17
C HIS A 41 1.44 -6.84 -10.79
N GLY A 42 2.37 -7.76 -10.52
CA GLY A 42 3.74 -7.67 -11.00
C GLY A 42 3.89 -7.80 -12.52
N ASP A 43 2.95 -8.51 -13.16
CA ASP A 43 2.92 -8.78 -14.59
C ASP A 43 1.96 -7.85 -15.36
N GLU A 44 1.29 -6.91 -14.67
CA GLU A 44 0.40 -5.94 -15.30
C GLU A 44 1.23 -4.84 -16.01
N ASP A 45 0.95 -4.63 -17.30
CA ASP A 45 1.62 -3.67 -18.17
C ASP A 45 0.67 -2.64 -18.81
N ASP A 46 -0.66 -2.78 -18.64
CA ASP A 46 -1.63 -1.79 -19.10
C ASP A 46 -1.58 -0.54 -18.20
N ASP A 47 -1.23 0.59 -18.82
CA ASP A 47 -1.08 1.87 -18.13
C ASP A 47 -2.36 2.33 -17.41
N GLU A 48 -3.55 2.11 -17.99
CA GLU A 48 -4.81 2.52 -17.39
C GLU A 48 -5.18 1.63 -16.20
N VAL A 49 -4.91 0.33 -16.30
CA VAL A 49 -5.10 -0.62 -15.19
C VAL A 49 -4.13 -0.28 -14.06
N LEU A 50 -2.84 -0.04 -14.35
CA LEU A 50 -1.84 0.36 -13.36
C LEU A 50 -2.22 1.66 -12.66
N LYS A 51 -2.66 2.69 -13.40
CA LYS A 51 -3.15 3.96 -12.83
C LYS A 51 -4.30 3.73 -11.86
N ARG A 52 -5.27 2.87 -12.22
CA ARG A 52 -6.42 2.54 -11.37
C ARG A 52 -5.99 1.81 -10.09
N ILE A 53 -5.12 0.82 -10.21
CA ILE A 53 -4.56 0.09 -9.06
C ILE A 53 -3.82 1.05 -8.13
N TYR A 54 -3.00 1.95 -8.67
CA TYR A 54 -2.23 2.89 -7.88
C TYR A 54 -3.13 3.88 -7.14
N ALA A 55 -4.10 4.46 -7.85
CA ALA A 55 -5.08 5.37 -7.24
C ALA A 55 -5.87 4.66 -6.13
N GLN A 56 -6.26 3.40 -6.34
CA GLN A 56 -6.97 2.63 -5.33
C GLN A 56 -6.09 2.35 -4.11
N ALA A 57 -4.86 1.87 -4.31
CA ALA A 57 -3.94 1.56 -3.21
C ALA A 57 -3.61 2.78 -2.35
N VAL A 58 -3.50 3.97 -2.95
CA VAL A 58 -3.33 5.23 -2.20
C VAL A 58 -4.57 5.57 -1.38
N ARG A 59 -5.77 5.50 -1.98
CA ARG A 59 -7.04 5.75 -1.29
C ARG A 59 -7.24 4.81 -0.10
N ASP A 60 -6.97 3.53 -0.29
CA ASP A 60 -7.07 2.52 0.76
C ASP A 60 -6.10 2.82 1.91
N ALA A 61 -4.85 3.15 1.60
CA ALA A 61 -3.86 3.49 2.61
C ALA A 61 -4.24 4.74 3.40
N ASP A 62 -4.77 5.78 2.75
CA ASP A 62 -5.22 6.99 3.42
C ASP A 62 -6.45 6.74 4.30
N TRP A 63 -7.41 5.94 3.83
CA TRP A 63 -8.55 5.52 4.63
C TRP A 63 -8.12 4.76 5.89
N VAL A 64 -7.22 3.78 5.75
CA VAL A 64 -6.68 3.01 6.87
C VAL A 64 -5.97 3.92 7.87
N LEU A 65 -5.09 4.81 7.39
CA LEU A 65 -4.37 5.75 8.26
C LEU A 65 -5.32 6.64 9.04
N ASN A 66 -6.34 7.19 8.37
CA ASN A 66 -7.32 8.06 9.02
C ASN A 66 -8.14 7.29 10.06
N LYS A 67 -8.56 6.05 9.75
CA LYS A 67 -9.24 5.17 10.69
C LYS A 67 -8.44 4.98 11.98
N TYR A 68 -7.14 4.66 11.89
CA TYR A 68 -6.32 4.44 13.09
C TYR A 68 -5.89 5.72 13.81
N LYS A 69 -5.89 6.87 13.12
CA LYS A 69 -5.69 8.19 13.76
C LYS A 69 -6.93 8.65 14.53
N SER A 70 -8.13 8.33 14.04
CA SER A 70 -9.39 8.72 14.69
C SER A 70 -9.79 7.80 15.85
N LEU A 71 -9.21 6.59 15.92
CA LEU A 71 -9.43 5.71 17.05
C LEU A 71 -8.74 6.31 18.29
N PRO A 72 -9.44 6.39 19.44
CA PRO A 72 -8.79 6.77 20.67
C PRO A 72 -7.64 5.80 20.91
N ASN A 73 -6.51 6.33 21.40
CA ASN A 73 -5.35 5.54 21.78
C ASN A 73 -5.76 4.67 22.98
N THR A 74 -6.42 3.55 22.73
CA THR A 74 -6.75 2.56 23.76
C THR A 74 -5.43 1.98 24.21
N ARG A 75 -4.97 2.52 25.35
CA ARG A 75 -3.85 2.05 26.15
C ARG A 75 -4.12 0.63 26.65
#